data_AF-A0A2D4K1A1-F1
#
_entry.id   AF-A0A2D4K1A1-F1
#
_cell.length_a   1.000
_cell.length_b   1.000
_cell.length_c   1.000
_cell.angle_alpha   90.00
_cell.angle_beta   90.00
_cell.angle_gamma   90.00
#
_symmetry.space_group_name_H-M   'P 1'
#
loop_
_entity.id
_entity.type
_entity.pdbx_description
1 polymer ?
#
loop_
_entity_poly.entity_id
_entity_poly.type
_entity_poly.pdbx_seq_one_letter_code
_entity_poly.pdbx_strand_id
1 'polypeptide(L)'
;VLNNTTLVSCIQIRAEENMPGGGLSAGLVSANSNVRIIVRDLSGKYSWDSAIMYGPPPLCSLSEPTTFMLSLPHQEKSENASEPPAYTEEMYVKDGITLPLKRRLRDTVPTWDTIKDEEDALDELLQYVGITSPECLQRTGVSLNIPAPQPICVSEKQENDVINAILKQDTEERDFIEKHFSDLNMKAMEQDEPIPQKPYSAFYYCRLLLSILGMNSWDKR
;
A
#
# COMPACT_ATOMS: atom_id res chain seq x y z
N VAL A 1 7.44 -20.43 -16.44
CA VAL A 1 7.99 -21.79 -16.65
C VAL A 1 8.46 -22.24 -15.28
N LEU A 2 7.71 -23.12 -14.63
CA LEU A 2 8.19 -23.79 -13.42
C LEU A 2 9.30 -24.74 -13.87
N ASN A 3 10.45 -24.70 -13.20
CA ASN A 3 11.59 -25.55 -13.52
C ASN A 3 11.21 -27.04 -13.37
N ASN A 4 11.87 -27.94 -14.11
CA ASN A 4 11.65 -29.39 -14.05
C ASN A 4 11.98 -30.00 -12.67
N THR A 5 12.54 -29.20 -11.76
CA THR A 5 12.90 -29.58 -10.39
C THR A 5 11.85 -29.17 -9.35
N THR A 6 10.79 -28.46 -9.75
CA THR A 6 9.79 -27.90 -8.83
C THR A 6 8.40 -28.46 -9.12
N LEU A 7 7.82 -29.14 -8.12
CA LEU A 7 6.44 -29.62 -8.17
C LEU A 7 5.51 -28.63 -7.45
N VAL A 8 4.49 -28.14 -8.15
CA VAL A 8 3.44 -27.31 -7.56
C VAL A 8 2.15 -28.12 -7.43
N SER A 9 1.62 -28.22 -6.21
CA SER A 9 0.32 -28.80 -5.92
C SER A 9 -0.64 -27.72 -5.47
N CYS A 10 -1.87 -27.74 -5.96
CA CYS A 10 -2.93 -26.80 -5.58
C CYS A 10 -4.10 -27.61 -5.02
N ILE A 11 -4.50 -27.34 -3.78
CA ILE A 11 -5.60 -28.04 -3.11
C ILE A 11 -6.65 -27.06 -2.62
N GLN A 12 -7.92 -27.42 -2.78
CA GLN A 12 -9.05 -26.65 -2.29
C GLN A 12 -9.52 -27.24 -0.96
N ILE A 13 -9.55 -26.42 0.09
CA ILE A 13 -9.91 -26.80 1.45
C ILE A 13 -11.13 -25.98 1.85
N ARG A 14 -12.09 -26.58 2.55
CA ARG A 14 -13.27 -25.84 3.04
C ARG A 14 -12.81 -24.72 3.99
N ALA A 15 -13.38 -23.53 3.83
CA ALA A 15 -13.09 -22.41 4.72
C ALA A 15 -13.72 -22.70 6.10
N GLU A 16 -12.93 -22.55 7.15
CA GLU A 16 -13.39 -22.64 8.53
C GLU A 16 -13.81 -21.25 9.02
N GLU A 17 -15.01 -21.16 9.60
CA GLU A 17 -15.62 -19.90 10.04
C GLU A 17 -14.87 -19.22 11.21
N ASN A 18 -14.04 -19.98 11.93
CA ASN A 18 -13.36 -19.56 13.17
C ASN A 18 -11.85 -19.37 13.05
N MET A 19 -11.26 -19.46 11.85
CA MET A 19 -9.81 -19.31 11.68
C MET A 19 -9.40 -17.83 11.60
N PRO A 20 -8.50 -17.36 12.48
CA PRO A 20 -8.00 -15.98 12.41
C PRO A 20 -7.11 -15.81 11.18
N GLY A 21 -7.38 -14.81 10.34
CA GLY A 21 -6.52 -14.46 9.20
C GLY A 21 -7.16 -14.57 7.81
N GLY A 22 -8.46 -14.37 7.68
CA GLY A 22 -9.16 -14.29 6.38
C GLY A 22 -9.99 -13.02 6.23
N GLY A 23 -10.71 -12.89 5.11
CA GLY A 23 -11.60 -11.76 4.84
C GLY A 23 -12.62 -11.50 5.96
N LEU A 24 -13.08 -12.54 6.65
CA LEU A 24 -13.99 -12.43 7.80
C LEU A 24 -13.40 -11.60 8.96
N SER A 25 -12.10 -11.76 9.26
CA SER A 25 -11.42 -10.95 10.29
C SER A 25 -11.32 -9.47 9.89
N ALA A 26 -11.39 -9.18 8.58
CA ALA A 26 -11.43 -7.84 8.02
C ALA A 26 -12.87 -7.35 7.72
N GLY A 27 -13.90 -8.08 8.16
CA GLY A 27 -15.30 -7.71 7.93
C GLY A 27 -15.77 -7.90 6.48
N LEU A 28 -15.13 -8.77 5.70
CA LEU A 28 -15.43 -9.07 4.30
C LEU A 28 -16.04 -10.46 4.14
N VAL A 29 -16.97 -10.58 3.19
CA VAL A 29 -17.51 -11.85 2.69
C VAL A 29 -16.42 -12.56 1.89
N SER A 30 -16.19 -13.83 2.22
CA SER A 30 -15.21 -14.68 1.57
C SER A 30 -15.85 -15.92 0.94
N ALA A 31 -15.13 -16.58 0.04
CA ALA A 31 -15.52 -17.88 -0.49
C ALA A 31 -15.64 -18.93 0.62
N ASN A 32 -16.46 -19.96 0.38
CA ASN A 32 -16.63 -21.08 1.30
C ASN A 32 -15.44 -22.07 1.29
N SER A 33 -14.39 -21.77 0.56
CA SER A 33 -13.19 -22.60 0.41
C SER A 33 -11.96 -21.72 0.24
N ASN A 34 -10.86 -22.17 0.85
CA ASN A 34 -9.52 -21.65 0.66
C ASN A 34 -8.74 -22.54 -0.30
N VAL A 35 -7.70 -21.98 -0.90
CA VAL A 35 -6.78 -22.69 -1.79
C VAL A 35 -5.40 -22.70 -1.15
N ARG A 36 -4.84 -23.89 -0.92
CA ARG A 36 -3.46 -24.05 -0.48
C ARG A 36 -2.57 -24.40 -1.66
N ILE A 37 -1.59 -23.56 -1.94
CA ILE A 37 -0.51 -23.84 -2.88
C ILE A 37 0.63 -24.48 -2.11
N ILE A 38 1.15 -25.58 -2.62
CA ILE A 38 2.31 -26.28 -2.08
C ILE A 38 3.37 -26.36 -3.17
N VAL A 39 4.54 -25.80 -2.91
CA VAL A 39 5.70 -25.85 -3.80
C VAL A 39 6.74 -26.76 -3.16
N ARG A 40 7.19 -27.78 -3.89
CA ARG A 40 8.22 -28.72 -3.45
C ARG A 40 9.39 -28.72 -4.43
N ASP A 41 10.59 -28.70 -3.90
CA ASP A 41 11.84 -28.86 -4.63
C ASP A 41 12.82 -29.75 -3.82
N LEU A 42 14.07 -29.87 -4.29
CA LEU A 42 15.12 -30.58 -3.56
C LEU A 42 15.53 -29.88 -2.25
N SER A 43 15.24 -28.59 -2.13
CA SER A 43 15.59 -27.74 -0.98
C SER A 43 14.56 -27.83 0.15
N GLY A 44 13.31 -28.18 -0.17
CA GLY A 44 12.27 -28.37 0.82
C GLY A 44 10.84 -28.22 0.30
N LYS A 45 9.95 -27.84 1.21
CA LYS A 45 8.52 -27.68 0.95
C LYS A 45 8.04 -26.35 1.52
N TYR A 46 7.34 -25.60 0.70
CA TYR A 46 6.72 -24.33 1.06
C TYR A 46 5.22 -24.40 0.80
N SER A 47 4.42 -23.75 1.64
CA SER A 47 2.97 -23.73 1.45
C SER A 47 2.35 -22.40 1.83
N TRP A 48 1.37 -21.97 1.05
CA TRP A 48 0.63 -20.72 1.23
C TRP A 48 -0.86 -20.96 1.05
N ASP A 49 -1.67 -20.30 1.88
CA ASP A 49 -3.13 -20.32 1.78
C ASP A 49 -3.64 -19.01 1.18
N SER A 50 -4.63 -19.13 0.30
CA SER A 50 -5.30 -18.02 -0.36
C SER A 50 -6.80 -18.16 -0.20
N ALA A 51 -7.47 -17.08 0.16
CA ALA A 51 -8.92 -16.97 0.22
C ALA A 51 -9.40 -15.91 -0.79
N ILE A 52 -10.59 -16.09 -1.36
CA ILE A 52 -11.21 -15.06 -2.20
C ILE A 52 -12.04 -14.14 -1.32
N MET A 53 -11.91 -12.83 -1.52
CA MET A 53 -12.70 -11.82 -0.82
C MET A 53 -13.61 -11.12 -1.84
N TYR A 54 -14.92 -11.12 -1.58
CA TYR A 54 -15.91 -10.52 -2.48
C TYR A 54 -16.20 -9.06 -2.14
N GLY A 55 -16.04 -8.68 -0.87
CA GLY A 55 -16.36 -7.33 -0.38
C GLY A 55 -17.07 -7.37 0.97
N PRO A 56 -17.45 -6.23 1.54
CA PRO A 56 -18.23 -6.18 2.76
C PRO A 56 -19.59 -6.90 2.60
N PRO A 57 -20.19 -7.44 3.68
CA PRO A 57 -21.52 -8.03 3.63
C PRO A 57 -22.54 -7.07 3.03
N PRO A 58 -23.43 -7.53 2.14
CA PRO A 58 -24.48 -6.68 1.62
C PRO A 58 -25.33 -6.21 2.81
N LEU A 59 -25.38 -4.89 3.01
CA LEU A 59 -26.30 -4.27 3.95
C LEU A 59 -27.71 -4.62 3.48
N CYS A 60 -28.54 -5.22 4.34
CA CYS A 60 -29.92 -5.57 4.01
C CYS A 60 -30.66 -4.34 3.45
N SER A 61 -31.00 -4.42 2.15
CA SER A 61 -32.05 -3.71 1.43
C SER A 61 -32.47 -2.32 1.95
N LEU A 62 -31.83 -1.27 1.42
CA LEU A 62 -32.57 -0.09 0.96
C LEU A 62 -32.04 0.24 -0.44
N SER A 63 -32.95 0.29 -1.41
CA SER A 63 -32.64 0.61 -2.80
C SER A 63 -32.10 2.03 -2.90
N GLU A 64 -30.80 2.18 -3.12
CA GLU A 64 -30.21 3.34 -3.81
C GLU A 64 -28.75 3.04 -4.17
N PRO A 65 -28.27 3.47 -5.35
CA PRO A 65 -26.89 3.22 -5.77
C PRO A 65 -25.97 4.05 -4.87
N THR A 66 -25.35 3.39 -3.89
CA THR A 66 -24.42 4.06 -2.98
C THR A 66 -23.08 4.21 -3.69
N THR A 67 -22.84 5.40 -4.23
CA THR A 67 -21.53 5.84 -4.71
C THR A 67 -20.50 5.64 -3.59
N PHE A 68 -19.43 4.88 -3.88
CA PHE A 68 -18.33 4.68 -2.94
C PHE A 68 -17.54 5.98 -2.76
N MET A 69 -18.02 6.87 -1.90
CA MET A 69 -17.26 8.00 -1.40
C MET A 69 -16.39 7.52 -0.23
N LEU A 70 -15.09 7.34 -0.48
CA LEU A 70 -14.08 7.26 0.57
C LEU A 70 -14.13 8.54 1.40
N SER A 71 -14.72 8.47 2.59
CA SER A 71 -14.71 9.57 3.55
C SER A 71 -13.37 9.58 4.27
N LEU A 72 -12.55 10.59 3.95
CA LEU A 72 -11.36 10.94 4.72
C LEU A 72 -11.83 11.68 6.00
N PRO A 73 -11.42 11.27 7.21
CA PRO A 73 -11.79 12.01 8.41
C PRO A 73 -11.03 13.35 8.46
N HIS A 74 -11.77 14.42 8.15
CA HIS A 74 -11.38 15.82 8.32
C HIS A 74 -11.41 16.16 9.82
N GLN A 75 -10.25 16.35 10.44
CA GLN A 75 -10.17 16.85 11.81
C GLN A 75 -9.99 18.38 11.75
N GLU A 76 -11.11 19.11 11.74
CA GLU A 76 -11.09 20.55 11.96
C GLU A 76 -10.76 20.86 13.42
N LYS A 77 -9.67 21.61 13.63
CA LYS A 77 -9.58 22.52 14.76
C LYS A 77 -9.12 23.88 14.24
N SER A 78 -10.08 24.79 14.14
CA SER A 78 -9.87 26.23 13.94
C SER A 78 -9.49 26.87 15.26
N GLU A 79 -8.49 27.77 15.25
CA GLU A 79 -8.48 28.98 16.09
C GLU A 79 -7.39 29.97 15.64
N ASN A 80 -7.87 31.00 14.93
CA ASN A 80 -7.55 32.43 15.03
C ASN A 80 -6.19 33.03 14.59
N ALA A 81 -6.37 34.17 13.90
CA ALA A 81 -5.43 35.01 13.18
C ALA A 81 -4.48 35.86 14.04
N SER A 82 -3.31 36.21 13.47
CA SER A 82 -2.69 37.55 13.56
C SER A 82 -1.63 37.71 12.46
N GLU A 83 -1.54 38.92 11.90
CA GLU A 83 -0.68 39.40 10.80
C GLU A 83 0.79 39.71 11.23
N PRO A 84 1.70 40.10 10.29
CA PRO A 84 3.14 39.81 10.34
C PRO A 84 3.98 40.91 11.02
N PRO A 85 5.28 40.63 11.27
CA PRO A 85 6.25 41.70 11.13
C PRO A 85 7.52 41.31 10.37
N ALA A 86 8.23 42.37 9.99
CA ALA A 86 9.34 42.45 9.07
C ALA A 86 10.65 41.83 9.56
N TYR A 87 11.48 41.50 8.56
CA TYR A 87 12.95 41.48 8.50
C TYR A 87 13.69 41.85 9.81
N THR A 88 14.38 40.88 10.42
CA THR A 88 15.68 41.04 11.09
C THR A 88 16.32 39.64 11.26
N GLU A 89 17.59 39.50 10.88
CA GLU A 89 18.43 38.33 11.20
C GLU A 89 18.51 38.14 12.72
N GLU A 90 17.86 37.12 13.31
CA GLU A 90 18.27 36.56 14.61
C GLU A 90 17.96 35.06 14.72
N MET A 91 19.05 34.29 14.86
CA MET A 91 19.24 33.09 15.69
C MET A 91 17.98 32.41 16.26
N TYR A 92 17.49 31.35 15.61
CA TYR A 92 16.48 30.46 16.21
C TYR A 92 17.13 29.43 17.13
N VAL A 93 17.05 29.68 18.44
CA VAL A 93 17.04 28.64 19.46
C VAL A 93 15.60 28.49 19.91
N LYS A 94 14.94 27.37 19.56
CA LYS A 94 13.70 26.95 20.19
C LYS A 94 13.61 25.43 20.20
N ASP A 95 13.43 24.91 21.42
CA ASP A 95 13.25 23.50 21.82
C ASP A 95 14.48 22.60 21.85
N GLY A 96 15.41 22.95 22.75
CA GLY A 96 15.80 22.06 23.86
C GLY A 96 16.53 20.75 23.60
N ILE A 97 16.82 20.37 22.37
CA ILE A 97 17.66 19.20 22.06
C ILE A 97 18.77 19.66 21.11
N THR A 98 19.78 20.30 21.68
CA THR A 98 21.11 20.24 21.09
C THR A 98 21.60 18.81 21.36
N LEU A 99 21.25 17.85 20.50
CA LEU A 99 22.02 16.61 20.44
C LEU A 99 23.43 17.08 20.09
N PRO A 100 24.42 16.98 21.01
CA PRO A 100 25.77 17.29 20.62
C PRO A 100 26.08 16.24 19.55
N LEU A 101 26.20 16.67 18.29
CA LEU A 101 26.84 15.90 17.23
C LEU A 101 28.31 15.75 17.65
N LYS A 102 28.53 14.96 18.69
CA LYS A 102 29.84 14.54 19.14
C LYS A 102 30.26 13.59 18.05
N ARG A 103 31.05 14.13 17.12
CA ARG A 103 31.94 13.36 16.23
C ARG A 103 32.92 12.57 17.10
N ARG A 104 32.42 11.61 17.87
CA ARG A 104 33.20 10.58 18.53
C ARG A 104 33.33 9.51 17.47
N LEU A 105 34.43 9.57 16.74
CA LEU A 105 34.84 8.45 15.90
C LEU A 105 35.06 7.27 16.87
N ARG A 106 34.10 6.35 16.93
CA ARG A 106 34.24 5.11 17.69
C ARG A 106 34.78 4.06 16.74
N ASP A 107 35.95 3.52 17.06
CA ASP A 107 36.57 2.45 16.27
C ASP A 107 35.85 1.10 16.47
N THR A 108 35.05 0.95 17.53
CA THR A 108 34.31 -0.26 17.89
C THR A 108 32.80 -0.11 17.79
N VAL A 109 32.14 -1.20 17.39
CA VAL A 109 30.68 -1.32 17.26
C VAL A 109 30.00 -0.95 18.60
N PRO A 110 29.00 -0.05 18.60
CA PRO A 110 28.26 0.27 19.81
C PRO A 110 27.44 -0.94 20.28
N THR A 111 27.65 -1.33 21.53
CA THR A 111 26.93 -2.39 22.24
C THR A 111 25.95 -1.80 23.25
N TRP A 112 24.91 -2.55 23.63
CA TRP A 112 23.91 -2.14 24.62
C TRP A 112 24.53 -1.65 25.95
N ASP A 113 25.65 -2.24 26.38
CA ASP A 113 26.34 -1.86 27.62
C ASP A 113 27.16 -0.55 27.51
N THR A 114 27.43 -0.08 26.28
CA THR A 114 28.26 1.11 26.00
C THR A 114 27.45 2.34 25.60
N ILE A 115 26.18 2.14 25.25
CA ILE A 115 25.23 3.19 24.92
C ILE A 115 24.62 3.67 26.23
N LYS A 116 24.55 4.98 26.43
CA LYS A 116 23.89 5.53 27.63
C LYS A 116 22.38 5.49 27.47
N ASP A 117 21.64 5.41 28.58
CA ASP A 117 20.16 5.43 28.55
C ASP A 117 19.56 6.67 27.89
N GLU A 118 20.33 7.76 27.80
CA GLU A 118 19.96 9.03 27.14
C GLU A 118 20.29 9.07 25.63
N GLU A 119 21.03 8.08 25.13
CA GLU A 119 21.48 7.98 23.74
C GLU A 119 20.58 7.01 22.96
N ASP A 120 20.16 7.38 21.76
CA ASP A 120 19.37 6.49 20.90
C ASP A 120 20.30 5.40 20.31
N ALA A 121 20.03 4.14 20.68
CA ALA A 121 20.82 2.99 20.26
C ALA A 121 20.83 2.80 18.73
N LEU A 122 19.73 3.13 18.05
CA LEU A 122 19.66 3.05 16.59
C LEU A 122 20.47 4.18 15.94
N ASP A 123 20.43 5.39 16.52
CA ASP A 123 21.19 6.55 16.04
C ASP A 123 22.70 6.30 16.10
N GLU A 124 23.20 5.78 17.23
CA GLU A 124 24.61 5.43 17.42
C GLU A 124 25.06 4.31 16.46
N LEU A 125 24.21 3.29 16.25
CA LEU A 125 24.52 2.20 15.32
C LEU A 125 24.59 2.69 13.86
N LEU A 126 23.60 3.47 13.43
CA LEU A 126 23.55 4.03 12.08
C LEU A 126 24.74 4.97 11.84
N GLN A 127 25.13 5.75 12.84
CA GLN A 127 26.33 6.58 12.76
C GLN A 127 27.61 5.75 12.64
N TYR A 128 27.77 4.68 13.43
CA TYR A 128 28.92 3.78 13.36
C TYR A 128 29.03 3.08 11.98
N VAL A 129 27.93 2.55 11.46
CA VAL A 129 27.89 1.90 10.14
C VAL A 129 28.23 2.91 9.04
N GLY A 130 27.70 4.13 9.12
CA GLY A 130 27.98 5.17 8.13
C GLY A 130 29.46 5.58 8.06
N ILE A 131 30.21 5.44 9.17
CA ILE A 131 31.65 5.73 9.23
C ILE A 131 32.48 4.53 8.79
N THR A 132 32.14 3.33 9.26
CA THR A 132 32.94 2.12 9.04
C THR A 132 32.66 1.42 7.71
N SER A 133 31.45 1.62 7.16
CA SER A 133 30.93 0.95 5.97
C SER A 133 30.31 1.98 5.01
N PRO A 134 31.12 2.81 4.33
CA PRO A 134 30.63 3.87 3.43
C PRO A 134 29.82 3.33 2.25
N GLU A 135 29.98 2.07 1.88
CA GLU A 135 29.16 1.36 0.89
C GLU A 135 27.70 1.18 1.31
N CYS A 136 27.40 1.29 2.61
CA CYS A 136 26.03 1.28 3.11
C CYS A 136 25.33 2.62 2.96
N LEU A 137 26.05 3.70 2.61
CA LEU A 137 25.46 5.03 2.43
C LEU A 137 24.62 5.07 1.16
N GLN A 138 23.35 5.48 1.29
CA GLN A 138 22.49 5.75 0.13
C GLN A 138 23.01 6.93 -0.72
N ARG A 139 23.72 7.88 -0.09
CA ARG A 139 24.34 9.05 -0.73
C ARG A 139 25.71 9.31 -0.12
N THR A 140 26.73 9.46 -0.96
CA THR A 140 28.11 9.72 -0.53
C THR A 140 28.17 10.96 0.37
N GLY A 141 28.74 10.80 1.57
CA GLY A 141 28.95 11.91 2.52
C GLY A 141 27.72 12.31 3.35
N VAL A 142 26.59 11.61 3.21
CA VAL A 142 25.40 11.80 4.06
C VAL A 142 25.34 10.69 5.10
N SER A 143 25.26 11.04 6.38
CA SER A 143 25.16 10.06 7.47
C SER A 143 23.84 9.28 7.42
N LEU A 144 23.87 8.00 7.80
CA LEU A 144 22.68 7.13 7.84
C LEU A 144 21.68 7.49 8.94
N ASN A 145 22.13 8.24 9.94
CA ASN A 145 21.39 8.56 11.14
C ASN A 145 20.58 9.88 11.00
N ILE A 146 20.59 10.47 9.81
CA ILE A 146 19.81 11.67 9.50
C ILE A 146 18.43 11.21 9.03
N PRO A 147 17.33 11.72 9.61
CA PRO A 147 16.00 11.40 9.14
C PRO A 147 15.85 11.79 7.68
N ALA A 148 15.02 11.05 6.94
CA ALA A 148 14.71 11.42 5.57
C ALA A 148 14.18 12.87 5.53
N PRO A 149 14.65 13.70 4.58
CA PRO A 149 14.09 15.03 4.42
C PRO A 149 12.59 14.92 4.21
N GLN A 150 11.83 15.85 4.82
CA GLN A 150 10.40 15.88 4.63
C GLN A 150 10.07 15.88 3.13
N PRO A 151 9.06 15.11 2.69
CA PRO A 151 8.60 15.17 1.31
C PRO A 151 8.39 16.64 0.92
N ILE A 152 8.91 17.03 -0.23
CA ILE A 152 8.77 18.40 -0.72
C ILE A 152 7.27 18.67 -0.83
N CYS A 153 6.76 19.62 -0.05
CA CYS A 153 5.40 20.09 -0.18
C CYS A 153 5.18 20.56 -1.62
N VAL A 154 4.10 20.10 -2.25
CA VAL A 154 3.70 20.54 -3.58
C VAL A 154 3.69 22.07 -3.59
N SER A 155 4.37 22.70 -4.55
CA SER A 155 4.33 24.17 -4.64
C SER A 155 2.91 24.63 -4.92
N GLU A 156 2.52 25.81 -4.42
CA GLU A 156 1.20 26.40 -4.69
C GLU A 156 0.90 26.47 -6.20
N LYS A 157 1.93 26.73 -7.02
CA LYS A 157 1.80 26.69 -8.47
C LYS A 157 1.43 25.29 -8.98
N GLN A 158 2.13 24.25 -8.55
CA GLN A 158 1.85 22.87 -8.97
C GLN A 158 0.46 22.41 -8.50
N GLU A 159 0.06 22.81 -7.30
CA GLU A 159 -1.28 22.53 -6.79
C GLU A 159 -2.34 23.19 -7.66
N ASN A 160 -2.18 24.48 -7.98
CA ASN A 160 -3.07 25.19 -8.89
C ASN A 160 -3.09 24.56 -10.30
N ASP A 161 -1.94 24.16 -10.83
CA ASP A 161 -1.84 23.50 -12.13
C ASP A 161 -2.60 22.16 -12.14
N VAL A 162 -2.51 21.38 -11.06
CA VAL A 162 -3.25 20.12 -10.89
C VAL A 162 -4.76 20.37 -10.78
N ILE A 163 -5.18 21.34 -9.97
CA ILE A 163 -6.59 21.72 -9.84
C ILE A 163 -7.15 22.14 -11.20
N ASN A 164 -6.45 23.01 -11.92
CA ASN A 164 -6.86 23.47 -13.24
C ASN A 164 -6.92 22.33 -14.26
N ALA A 165 -5.99 21.38 -14.21
CA ALA A 165 -6.01 20.21 -15.08
C ALA A 165 -7.25 19.34 -14.83
N ILE A 166 -7.60 19.10 -13.56
CA ILE A 166 -8.79 18.33 -13.18
C ILE A 166 -10.07 19.04 -13.63
N LEU A 167 -10.20 20.33 -13.34
CA LEU A 167 -11.39 21.12 -13.73
C LEU A 167 -11.55 21.21 -15.25
N LYS A 168 -10.43 21.34 -15.98
CA LYS A 168 -10.43 21.32 -17.44
C LYS A 168 -10.88 19.95 -17.97
N GLN A 169 -10.35 18.86 -17.43
CA GLN A 169 -10.76 17.51 -17.82
C GLN A 169 -12.26 17.28 -17.56
N ASP A 170 -12.78 17.67 -16.38
CA ASP A 170 -14.22 17.56 -16.07
C ASP A 170 -15.07 18.34 -17.07
N THR A 171 -14.65 19.56 -17.41
CA THR A 171 -15.37 20.39 -18.41
C THR A 171 -15.37 19.71 -19.78
N GLU A 172 -14.22 19.21 -20.22
CA GLU A 172 -14.08 18.52 -21.51
C GLU A 172 -14.88 17.21 -21.57
N GLU A 173 -14.90 16.44 -20.49
CA GLU A 173 -15.68 15.20 -20.37
C GLU A 173 -17.19 15.50 -20.39
N ARG A 174 -17.65 16.52 -19.68
CA ARG A 174 -19.07 16.93 -19.69
C ARG A 174 -19.51 17.38 -21.07
N ASP A 175 -18.72 18.22 -21.72
CA ASP A 175 -18.96 18.66 -23.10
C ASP A 175 -18.99 17.48 -24.07
N PHE A 176 -18.10 16.50 -23.88
CA PHE A 176 -18.04 15.30 -24.70
C PHE A 176 -19.29 14.43 -24.51
N ILE A 177 -19.69 14.19 -23.26
CA ILE A 177 -20.92 13.46 -22.95
C ILE A 177 -22.12 14.18 -23.57
N GLU A 178 -22.28 15.49 -23.38
CA GLU A 178 -23.42 16.23 -23.94
C GLU A 178 -23.51 16.09 -25.47
N LYS A 179 -22.37 16.17 -26.16
CA LYS A 179 -22.30 16.05 -27.63
C LYS A 179 -22.57 14.63 -28.14
N HIS A 180 -22.13 13.62 -27.39
CA HIS A 180 -22.09 12.23 -27.86
C HIS A 180 -23.02 11.27 -27.12
N PHE A 181 -23.82 11.75 -26.15
CA PHE A 181 -24.69 10.87 -25.33
C PHE A 181 -25.72 10.10 -26.18
N SER A 182 -26.19 10.69 -27.28
CA SER A 182 -27.13 10.06 -28.21
C SER A 182 -26.47 9.12 -29.23
N ASP A 183 -25.14 9.08 -29.31
CA ASP A 183 -24.45 8.23 -30.27
C ASP A 183 -24.61 6.77 -29.87
N LEU A 184 -25.10 5.95 -30.80
CA LEU A 184 -25.24 4.50 -30.60
C LEU A 184 -23.92 3.82 -30.19
N ASN A 185 -22.78 4.38 -30.62
CA ASN A 185 -21.44 3.88 -30.29
C ASN A 185 -21.00 4.22 -28.85
N MET A 186 -21.66 5.18 -28.20
CA MET A 186 -21.40 5.56 -26.81
C MET A 186 -22.37 4.90 -25.82
N LYS A 187 -23.44 4.28 -26.32
CA LYS A 187 -24.38 3.53 -25.49
C LYS A 187 -23.91 2.09 -25.33
N ALA A 188 -23.43 1.74 -24.14
CA ALA A 188 -23.21 0.34 -23.79
C ALA A 188 -24.54 -0.43 -23.83
N MET A 189 -24.49 -1.67 -24.31
CA MET A 189 -25.63 -2.58 -24.21
C MET A 189 -25.95 -2.79 -22.72
N GLU A 190 -27.21 -2.61 -22.34
CA GLU A 190 -27.67 -2.92 -20.97
C GLU A 190 -27.34 -4.39 -20.66
N GLN A 191 -26.54 -4.61 -19.62
CA GLN A 191 -26.21 -5.93 -19.12
C GLN A 191 -26.91 -6.12 -17.78
N ASP A 192 -27.73 -7.16 -17.70
CA ASP A 192 -28.31 -7.58 -16.43
C ASP A 192 -27.21 -8.14 -15.52
N GLU A 193 -27.35 -7.91 -14.21
CA GLU A 193 -26.44 -8.50 -13.23
C GLU A 193 -26.45 -10.03 -13.36
N PRO A 194 -25.28 -10.67 -13.56
CA PRO A 194 -25.22 -12.11 -13.68
C PRO A 194 -25.63 -12.77 -12.37
N ILE A 195 -26.53 -13.75 -12.46
CA ILE A 195 -26.99 -14.49 -11.28
C ILE A 195 -25.80 -15.19 -10.61
N PRO A 196 -25.57 -15.00 -9.30
CA PRO A 196 -24.50 -15.69 -8.58
C PRO A 196 -24.67 -17.21 -8.67
N GLN A 197 -23.73 -17.88 -9.35
CA GLN A 197 -23.71 -19.33 -9.45
C GLN A 197 -22.69 -19.92 -8.50
N LYS A 198 -23.09 -20.96 -7.76
CA LYS A 198 -22.13 -21.75 -7.00
C LYS A 198 -21.24 -22.55 -7.96
N PRO A 199 -19.93 -22.60 -7.72
CA PRO A 199 -19.05 -23.36 -8.58
C PRO A 199 -19.35 -24.86 -8.54
N TYR A 200 -19.53 -25.47 -9.72
CA TYR A 200 -19.88 -26.89 -9.85
C TYR A 200 -18.69 -27.86 -9.66
N SER A 201 -17.45 -27.35 -9.68
CA SER A 201 -16.24 -28.17 -9.66
C SER A 201 -15.54 -28.11 -8.31
N ALA A 202 -15.10 -29.27 -7.82
CA ALA A 202 -14.33 -29.41 -6.59
C ALA A 202 -12.99 -28.66 -6.59
N PHE A 203 -12.48 -28.26 -7.76
CA PHE A 203 -11.22 -27.51 -7.92
C PHE A 203 -11.43 -26.14 -8.58
N TYR A 204 -12.65 -25.60 -8.50
CA TYR A 204 -12.96 -24.31 -9.12
C TYR A 204 -12.04 -23.19 -8.61
N TYR A 205 -11.88 -23.05 -7.29
CA TYR A 205 -11.08 -21.97 -6.72
C TYR A 205 -9.59 -22.15 -7.00
N CYS A 206 -9.11 -23.40 -7.09
CA CYS A 206 -7.75 -23.69 -7.56
C CYS A 206 -7.52 -23.19 -8.99
N ARG A 207 -8.45 -23.49 -9.91
CA ARG A 207 -8.36 -23.04 -11.31
C ARG A 207 -8.47 -21.53 -11.44
N LEU A 208 -9.36 -20.91 -10.66
CA LEU A 208 -9.52 -19.47 -10.60
C LEU A 208 -8.24 -18.77 -10.14
N LEU A 209 -7.63 -19.25 -9.05
CA LEU A 209 -6.35 -18.71 -8.55
C LEU A 209 -5.23 -18.82 -9.60
N LEU A 210 -5.08 -19.99 -10.23
CA LEU A 210 -4.11 -20.18 -11.31
C LEU A 210 -4.39 -19.28 -12.52
N SER A 211 -5.66 -18.98 -12.80
CA SER A 211 -6.06 -18.05 -13.86
C SER A 211 -5.66 -16.62 -13.52
N ILE A 212 -5.93 -16.18 -12.29
CA ILE A 212 -5.57 -14.83 -11.79
C ILE A 212 -4.05 -14.65 -11.82
N LEU A 213 -3.29 -15.68 -11.45
CA LEU A 213 -1.83 -15.67 -11.50
C LEU A 213 -1.27 -15.78 -12.93
N GLY A 214 -2.13 -15.85 -13.96
CA GLY A 214 -1.72 -15.99 -15.36
C GLY A 214 -1.07 -17.33 -15.70
N MET A 215 -1.18 -18.33 -14.82
CA MET A 215 -0.55 -19.65 -14.98
C MET A 215 -1.31 -20.56 -15.96
N ASN A 216 -2.54 -20.20 -16.33
CA ASN A 216 -3.35 -20.93 -17.33
C ASN A 216 -3.19 -20.39 -18.77
N SER A 217 -2.34 -19.39 -18.98
CA SER A 217 -2.11 -18.81 -20.31
C SER A 217 -1.50 -19.86 -21.26
N TRP A 218 -2.07 -19.93 -22.47
CA TRP A 218 -1.77 -20.96 -23.48
C TRP A 218 -0.37 -20.85 -24.07
N ASP A 219 0.35 -19.74 -23.84
CA ASP A 219 1.69 -19.48 -24.41
C ASP A 219 2.79 -20.47 -23.98
N LYS A 220 2.47 -21.45 -23.14
CA LYS A 220 3.47 -22.36 -22.54
C LYS A 220 3.02 -23.83 -22.45
N ARG A 221 2.07 -24.28 -23.28
CA ARG A 221 1.78 -25.71 -23.48
C ARG A 221 2.58 -26.27 -24.66
#